data_AF-A0AAW9X9X9-F1
#
_entry.id   AF-A0AAW9X9X9-F1
#
_cell.length_a   1.000
_cell.length_b   1.000
_cell.length_c   1.000
_cell.angle_alpha   90.00
_cell.angle_beta   90.00
_cell.angle_gamma   90.00
#
_symmetry.space_group_name_H-M   'P 1'
#
loop_
_entity.id
_entity.type
_entity.pdbx_description
1 polymer ?
#
loop_
_entity_poly.entity_id
_entity_poly.type
_entity_poly.pdbx_seq_one_letter_code
_entity_poly.pdbx_strand_id
1 'polypeptide(L)'
;MNNINLWINKISCNLQRYENVVQNLYTIAIAYSQNKKIFAIRPNLLDFPHGIGLRKIPFLKNWPTKKIISFIYNGKLKEKFTNFQKWDLQKNRSLLNQIKAKLLVWEYYLAFLEGNYSQTLVLQEVLYTKKLYFFRGLVWNNKNYTMIVGLNKFQGNKLYATDYCSFFTALLTSKEINEKAQNVTKISQINKIWYNTKRQHVKCY
;
A
#
# COMPACT_ATOMS: atom_id res chain seq x y z
N MET A 1 -16.28 -10.36 15.93
CA MET A 1 -15.83 -9.36 16.93
C MET A 1 -14.64 -8.57 16.39
N ASN A 2 -14.56 -7.26 16.68
CA ASN A 2 -13.39 -6.42 16.37
C ASN A 2 -12.31 -6.67 17.43
N ASN A 3 -11.52 -7.72 17.27
CA ASN A 3 -10.46 -8.01 18.23
C ASN A 3 -9.21 -7.18 17.88
N ILE A 4 -8.91 -6.16 18.69
CA ILE A 4 -7.76 -5.27 18.50
C ILE A 4 -6.44 -6.04 18.45
N ASN A 5 -6.33 -7.14 19.20
CA ASN A 5 -5.15 -8.01 19.14
C ASN A 5 -4.94 -8.60 17.74
N LEU A 6 -6.01 -8.95 17.03
CA LEU A 6 -5.90 -9.41 15.64
C LEU A 6 -5.38 -8.32 14.70
N TRP A 7 -5.67 -7.05 14.97
CA TRP A 7 -5.17 -5.95 14.15
C TRP A 7 -3.71 -5.66 14.40
N ILE A 8 -3.28 -5.64 15.66
CA ILE A 8 -1.87 -5.43 16.01
C ILE A 8 -1.01 -6.55 15.43
N ASN A 9 -1.47 -7.80 15.55
CA ASN A 9 -0.80 -8.94 14.96
C ASN A 9 -0.73 -8.83 13.43
N LYS A 10 -1.83 -8.41 12.79
CA LYS A 10 -1.88 -8.19 11.34
C LYS A 10 -0.98 -7.04 10.87
N ILE A 11 -0.91 -5.93 11.60
CA ILE A 11 0.04 -4.82 11.34
C ILE A 11 1.48 -5.32 11.43
N SER A 12 1.80 -6.10 12.48
CA SER A 12 3.15 -6.61 12.71
C SER A 12 3.54 -7.64 11.65
N CYS A 13 2.64 -8.56 11.30
CA CYS A 13 2.84 -9.53 10.22
C CYS A 13 3.05 -8.84 8.86
N ASN A 14 2.22 -7.84 8.54
CA ASN A 14 2.39 -7.05 7.32
C ASN A 14 3.72 -6.27 7.32
N LEU A 15 4.20 -5.80 8.48
CA LEU A 15 5.54 -5.19 8.63
C LEU A 15 6.64 -6.13 8.23
N GLN A 16 6.65 -7.30 8.85
CA GLN A 16 7.67 -8.30 8.58
C GLN A 16 7.66 -8.73 7.11
N ARG A 17 6.48 -8.95 6.53
CA ARG A 17 6.33 -9.25 5.09
C ARG A 17 6.87 -8.13 4.20
N TYR A 18 6.51 -6.88 4.50
CA TYR A 18 6.97 -5.74 3.72
C TYR A 18 8.48 -5.54 3.85
N GLU A 19 9.05 -5.78 5.02
CA GLU A 19 10.49 -5.73 5.26
C GLU A 19 11.23 -6.79 4.46
N ASN A 20 10.72 -8.00 4.43
CA ASN A 20 11.27 -9.06 3.57
C ASN A 20 11.24 -8.63 2.09
N VAL A 21 10.16 -8.00 1.63
CA VAL A 21 10.09 -7.40 0.29
C VAL A 21 11.16 -6.33 0.12
N VAL A 22 11.24 -5.34 1.02
CA VAL A 22 12.20 -4.23 0.91
C VAL A 22 13.65 -4.71 0.99
N GLN A 23 13.93 -5.76 1.75
CA GLN A 23 15.26 -6.35 1.90
C GLN A 23 15.66 -7.09 0.62
N ASN A 24 14.78 -7.93 0.08
CA ASN A 24 15.09 -8.83 -1.03
C ASN A 24 14.83 -8.22 -2.41
N LEU A 25 14.00 -7.20 -2.52
CA LEU A 25 13.57 -6.61 -3.78
C LEU A 25 14.16 -5.21 -3.96
N TYR A 26 14.85 -5.00 -5.08
CA TYR A 26 15.34 -3.69 -5.47
C TYR A 26 14.20 -2.88 -6.10
N THR A 27 13.57 -3.44 -7.14
CA THR A 27 12.50 -2.78 -7.91
C THR A 27 11.58 -3.80 -8.55
N ILE A 28 10.32 -3.44 -8.78
CA ILE A 28 9.38 -4.19 -9.62
C ILE A 28 9.12 -3.36 -10.87
N ALA A 29 9.49 -3.86 -12.05
CA ALA A 29 9.14 -3.21 -13.31
C ALA A 29 7.86 -3.83 -13.86
N ILE A 30 6.91 -3.00 -14.29
CA ILE A 30 5.59 -3.41 -14.76
C ILE A 30 5.38 -2.86 -16.17
N ALA A 31 5.17 -3.75 -17.13
CA ALA A 31 4.75 -3.43 -18.48
C ALA A 31 3.28 -3.81 -18.66
N TYR A 32 2.48 -2.87 -19.15
CA TYR A 32 1.04 -3.04 -19.39
C TYR A 32 0.65 -2.83 -20.85
N SER A 33 1.64 -2.78 -21.75
CA SER A 33 1.46 -2.88 -23.21
C SER A 33 2.77 -3.30 -23.87
N GLN A 34 2.71 -3.82 -25.10
CA GLN A 34 3.90 -4.20 -25.87
C GLN A 34 4.74 -2.97 -26.30
N ASN A 35 4.11 -1.83 -26.53
CA ASN A 35 4.74 -0.64 -27.16
C ASN A 35 4.79 0.63 -26.27
N LYS A 36 4.32 0.62 -25.02
CA LYS A 36 4.28 1.80 -24.13
C LYS A 36 4.57 1.53 -22.65
N LYS A 37 5.22 2.54 -22.06
CA LYS A 37 5.38 2.95 -20.65
C LYS A 37 5.46 1.80 -19.64
N ILE A 38 6.69 1.45 -19.31
CA ILE A 38 7.04 0.72 -18.09
C ILE A 38 6.98 1.72 -16.93
N PHE A 39 6.38 1.33 -15.81
CA PHE A 39 6.67 2.00 -14.54
C PHE A 39 7.28 0.99 -13.59
N ALA A 40 8.10 1.49 -12.68
CA ALA A 40 8.75 0.70 -11.67
C ALA A 40 8.25 1.08 -10.28
N ILE A 41 8.01 0.10 -9.42
CA ILE A 41 7.79 0.32 -8.00
C ILE A 41 9.11 0.05 -7.29
N ARG A 42 9.55 0.99 -6.45
CA ARG A 42 10.70 0.79 -5.57
C ARG A 42 10.18 0.74 -4.13
N PRO A 43 10.02 -0.45 -3.55
CA PRO A 43 9.60 -0.57 -2.15
C PRO A 43 10.55 0.20 -1.24
N ASN A 44 9.99 0.96 -0.32
CA ASN A 44 10.75 1.70 0.68
C ASN A 44 10.10 1.47 2.04
N LEU A 45 10.89 1.02 3.01
CA LEU A 45 10.40 0.81 4.37
C LEU A 45 9.71 2.05 4.96
N LEU A 46 10.06 3.26 4.49
CA LEU A 46 9.42 4.50 4.95
C LEU A 46 8.02 4.76 4.37
N ASP A 47 7.61 4.02 3.36
CA ASP A 47 6.26 4.03 2.79
C ASP A 47 5.27 3.24 3.67
N PHE A 48 5.81 2.30 4.46
CA PHE A 48 5.07 1.30 5.22
C PHE A 48 3.91 1.88 6.05
N PRO A 49 4.05 2.96 6.86
CA PRO A 49 2.94 3.50 7.66
C PRO A 49 2.23 4.70 7.05
N HIS A 50 2.71 5.26 5.92
CA HIS A 50 1.96 6.30 5.21
C HIS A 50 0.67 5.74 4.62
N GLY A 51 0.67 4.47 4.18
CA GLY A 51 -0.45 3.88 3.47
C GLY A 51 -1.59 3.30 4.32
N ILE A 52 -1.29 2.89 5.54
CA ILE A 52 -2.18 2.04 6.36
C ILE A 52 -3.40 2.81 6.88
N GLY A 53 -3.44 4.14 6.71
CA GLY A 53 -4.31 4.92 7.58
C GLY A 53 -3.99 4.69 9.06
N LEU A 54 -2.79 4.19 9.43
CA LEU A 54 -2.33 4.26 10.81
C LEU A 54 -2.27 5.73 11.21
N ARG A 55 -1.80 6.62 10.34
CA ARG A 55 -1.94 8.07 10.53
C ARG A 55 -3.39 8.60 10.47
N LYS A 56 -4.39 7.79 10.12
CA LYS A 56 -5.81 8.15 10.34
C LYS A 56 -6.24 7.87 11.77
N ILE A 57 -5.50 7.03 12.49
CA ILE A 57 -5.69 6.84 13.93
C ILE A 57 -5.21 8.11 14.63
N PRO A 58 -6.07 8.81 15.39
CA PRO A 58 -5.79 10.14 15.93
C PRO A 58 -4.43 10.26 16.63
N PHE A 59 -4.05 9.30 17.48
CA PHE A 59 -2.80 9.36 18.23
C PHE A 59 -1.54 9.05 17.39
N LEU A 60 -1.70 8.57 16.15
CA LEU A 60 -0.60 8.31 15.21
C LEU A 60 -0.52 9.38 14.09
N LYS A 61 -1.50 10.28 13.99
CA LYS A 61 -1.70 11.21 12.85
C LYS A 61 -0.46 12.01 12.46
N ASN A 62 0.35 12.39 13.46
CA ASN A 62 1.53 13.22 13.27
C ASN A 62 2.84 12.46 13.52
N TRP A 63 2.81 11.13 13.66
CA TRP A 63 4.02 10.38 13.94
C TRP A 63 4.82 10.13 12.65
N PRO A 64 6.13 10.42 12.64
CA PRO A 64 7.01 10.00 11.57
C PRO A 64 6.94 8.48 11.36
N THR A 65 7.10 8.03 10.12
CA THR A 65 7.10 6.59 9.79
C THR A 65 8.05 5.80 10.71
N LYS A 66 9.29 6.27 10.82
CA LYS A 66 10.34 5.63 11.62
C LYS A 66 9.90 5.41 13.06
N LYS A 67 9.16 6.36 13.64
CA LYS A 67 8.60 6.25 15.00
C LYS A 67 7.54 5.15 15.08
N ILE A 68 6.63 5.09 14.11
CA ILE A 68 5.58 4.05 14.08
C ILE A 68 6.21 2.66 13.98
N ILE A 69 7.17 2.47 13.06
CA ILE A 69 7.90 1.21 12.90
C ILE A 69 8.62 0.81 14.20
N SER A 70 9.38 1.74 14.80
CA SER A 70 10.03 1.49 16.09
C SER A 70 9.05 1.07 17.18
N PHE A 71 7.85 1.66 17.20
CA PHE A 71 6.80 1.33 18.18
C PHE A 71 6.17 -0.04 17.94
N ILE A 72 6.12 -0.52 16.70
CA ILE A 72 5.70 -1.90 16.40
C ILE A 72 6.71 -2.86 17.00
N TYR A 73 8.00 -2.65 16.72
CA TYR A 73 9.08 -3.53 17.17
C TYR A 73 9.23 -3.63 18.68
N ASN A 74 9.15 -2.51 19.40
CA ASN A 74 9.32 -2.51 20.84
C ASN A 74 8.01 -2.79 21.60
N GLY A 75 6.94 -3.21 20.91
CA GLY A 75 5.64 -3.53 21.51
C GLY A 75 4.82 -2.33 21.98
N LYS A 76 5.35 -1.10 21.97
CA LYS A 76 4.64 0.10 22.44
C LYS A 76 3.40 0.44 21.60
N LEU A 77 3.33 -0.03 20.35
CA LEU A 77 2.11 0.11 19.55
C LEU A 77 0.95 -0.68 20.18
N LYS A 78 1.22 -1.90 20.66
CA LYS A 78 0.22 -2.72 21.36
C LYS A 78 -0.31 -2.00 22.58
N GLU A 79 0.59 -1.52 23.44
CA GLU A 79 0.23 -0.71 24.61
C GLU A 79 -0.62 0.51 24.25
N LYS A 80 -0.25 1.25 23.19
CA LYS A 80 -1.02 2.40 22.74
C LYS A 80 -2.42 2.01 22.26
N PHE A 81 -2.57 0.92 21.53
CA PHE A 81 -3.87 0.43 21.09
C PHE A 81 -4.72 -0.12 22.24
N THR A 82 -4.12 -0.85 23.19
CA THR A 82 -4.79 -1.31 24.41
C THR A 82 -5.23 -0.13 25.26
N ASN A 83 -4.38 0.88 25.45
CA ASN A 83 -4.71 2.09 26.20
C ASN A 83 -5.67 3.02 25.45
N PHE A 84 -5.74 2.89 24.13
CA PHE A 84 -6.78 3.55 23.36
C PHE A 84 -8.16 2.99 23.74
N GLN A 85 -8.24 1.80 24.36
CA GLN A 85 -9.44 1.25 25.00
C GLN A 85 -9.86 1.93 26.32
N LYS A 86 -10.06 3.24 26.23
CA LYS A 86 -11.38 3.85 26.50
C LYS A 86 -12.20 3.96 25.18
N TRP A 87 -12.07 2.98 24.29
CA TRP A 87 -12.63 2.96 22.93
C TRP A 87 -14.07 2.50 22.98
N ASP A 88 -14.97 3.45 23.00
CA ASP A 88 -16.38 3.19 22.70
C ASP A 88 -16.47 2.69 21.25
N LEU A 89 -16.61 1.37 21.09
CA LEU A 89 -16.64 0.70 19.79
C LEU A 89 -17.87 1.09 18.97
N GLN A 90 -18.95 1.51 19.62
CA GLN A 90 -20.15 2.02 18.94
C GLN A 90 -19.86 3.40 18.36
N LYS A 91 -19.31 4.32 19.15
CA LYS A 91 -18.95 5.68 18.68
C LYS A 91 -17.85 5.67 17.62
N ASN A 92 -16.93 4.70 17.66
CA ASN A 92 -15.76 4.66 16.77
C ASN A 92 -15.94 3.72 15.56
N ARG A 93 -17.12 3.13 15.33
CA ARG A 93 -17.35 2.12 14.27
C ARG A 93 -16.86 2.54 12.88
N SER A 94 -17.04 3.81 12.50
CA SER A 94 -16.56 4.34 11.21
C SER A 94 -15.03 4.29 11.10
N LEU A 95 -14.31 4.76 12.13
CA LEU A 95 -12.85 4.72 12.18
C LEU A 95 -12.34 3.28 12.14
N LEU A 96 -12.98 2.38 12.91
CA LEU A 96 -12.64 0.96 12.96
C LEU A 96 -12.77 0.30 11.57
N ASN A 97 -13.84 0.60 10.85
CA ASN A 97 -14.05 0.10 9.49
C ASN A 97 -13.01 0.65 8.51
N GLN A 98 -12.62 1.92 8.66
CA GLN A 98 -11.54 2.50 7.84
C GLN A 98 -10.20 1.80 8.08
N ILE A 99 -9.84 1.51 9.33
CA ILE A 99 -8.61 0.77 9.67
C ILE A 99 -8.63 -0.63 9.03
N LYS A 100 -9.73 -1.38 9.21
CA LYS A 100 -9.89 -2.70 8.59
C LYS A 100 -9.74 -2.66 7.07
N ALA A 101 -10.41 -1.71 6.43
CA ALA A 101 -10.36 -1.55 4.98
C ALA A 101 -8.93 -1.29 4.49
N LYS A 102 -8.16 -0.48 5.22
CA LYS A 102 -6.76 -0.20 4.89
C LYS A 102 -5.84 -1.39 5.09
N LEU A 103 -6.03 -2.14 6.18
CA LEU A 103 -5.28 -3.38 6.41
C LEU A 103 -5.57 -4.42 5.32
N LEU A 104 -6.81 -4.50 4.83
CA LEU A 104 -7.19 -5.37 3.73
C LEU A 104 -6.51 -4.95 2.42
N VAL A 105 -6.62 -3.68 2.01
CA VAL A 105 -5.96 -3.19 0.77
C VAL A 105 -4.46 -3.48 0.79
N TRP A 106 -3.86 -3.42 1.97
CA TRP A 106 -2.45 -3.72 2.11
C TRP A 106 -2.09 -5.18 1.94
N GLU A 107 -2.89 -6.10 2.47
CA GLU A 107 -2.62 -7.53 2.24
C GLU A 107 -2.57 -7.85 0.74
N TYR A 108 -3.44 -7.22 -0.06
CA TYR A 108 -3.41 -7.33 -1.51
C TYR A 108 -2.19 -6.68 -2.14
N TYR A 109 -1.81 -5.49 -1.66
CA TYR A 109 -0.60 -4.84 -2.14
C TYR A 109 0.65 -5.67 -1.82
N LEU A 110 0.75 -6.24 -0.62
CA LEU A 110 1.84 -7.13 -0.23
C LEU A 110 1.87 -8.39 -1.07
N ALA A 111 0.72 -9.05 -1.24
CA ALA A 111 0.60 -10.21 -2.10
C ALA A 111 1.08 -9.90 -3.53
N PHE A 112 0.73 -8.72 -4.06
CA PHE A 112 1.24 -8.24 -5.34
C PHE A 112 2.76 -8.09 -5.33
N LEU A 113 3.35 -7.42 -4.33
CA LEU A 113 4.81 -7.27 -4.23
C LEU A 113 5.54 -8.61 -4.06
N GLU A 114 4.86 -9.63 -3.54
CA GLU A 114 5.36 -10.98 -3.34
C GLU A 114 5.16 -11.89 -4.57
N GLY A 115 4.58 -11.40 -5.67
CA GLY A 115 4.42 -12.17 -6.91
C GLY A 115 2.98 -12.58 -7.25
N ASN A 116 1.99 -12.28 -6.42
CA ASN A 116 0.59 -12.59 -6.69
C ASN A 116 -0.13 -11.41 -7.37
N TYR A 117 -0.05 -11.35 -8.70
CA TYR A 117 -0.56 -10.23 -9.49
C TYR A 117 -1.63 -10.61 -10.55
N SER A 118 -2.07 -11.86 -10.61
CA SER A 118 -2.92 -12.40 -11.69
C SER A 118 -4.22 -11.62 -11.93
N GLN A 119 -4.78 -11.00 -10.89
CA GLN A 119 -6.01 -10.20 -10.94
C GLN A 119 -5.78 -8.68 -10.87
N THR A 120 -4.54 -8.24 -11.04
CA THR A 120 -4.17 -6.83 -10.87
C THR A 120 -4.26 -6.08 -12.19
N LEU A 121 -4.99 -4.97 -12.22
CA LEU A 121 -4.96 -4.02 -13.33
C LEU A 121 -4.18 -2.77 -12.94
N VAL A 122 -3.71 -2.05 -13.95
CA VAL A 122 -2.98 -0.78 -13.81
C VAL A 122 -3.88 0.38 -14.24
N LEU A 123 -4.01 1.36 -13.36
CA LEU A 123 -4.65 2.65 -13.64
C LEU A 123 -3.60 3.70 -13.97
N GLN A 124 -3.92 4.60 -14.90
CA GLN A 124 -3.03 5.68 -15.32
C GLN A 124 -3.70 7.04 -15.13
N GLU A 125 -2.97 7.97 -14.51
CA GLU A 125 -3.33 9.39 -14.35
C GLU A 125 -4.76 9.56 -13.83
N VAL A 126 -4.98 9.11 -12.61
CA VAL A 126 -6.32 9.03 -12.03
C VAL A 126 -6.60 10.26 -11.18
N LEU A 127 -7.64 11.00 -11.57
CA LEU A 127 -8.28 11.99 -10.71
C LEU A 127 -9.48 11.32 -10.02
N TYR A 128 -9.24 10.75 -8.84
CA TYR A 128 -10.28 10.01 -8.11
C TYR A 128 -11.32 10.95 -7.49
N THR A 129 -10.87 12.10 -6.98
CA THR A 129 -11.72 13.23 -6.53
C THR A 129 -10.98 14.53 -6.83
N LYS A 130 -11.65 15.69 -6.71
CA LYS A 130 -11.01 17.01 -6.87
C LYS A 130 -9.72 17.20 -6.06
N LYS A 131 -9.55 16.48 -4.94
CA LYS A 131 -8.40 16.60 -4.04
C LYS A 131 -7.50 15.35 -4.01
N LEU A 132 -7.81 14.32 -4.81
CA LEU A 132 -7.07 13.06 -4.78
C LEU A 132 -6.69 12.65 -6.20
N TYR A 133 -5.43 12.93 -6.53
CA TYR A 133 -4.79 12.53 -7.78
C TYR A 133 -3.65 11.57 -7.48
N PHE A 134 -3.46 10.58 -8.34
CA PHE A 134 -2.27 9.72 -8.33
C PHE A 134 -1.82 9.38 -9.75
N PHE A 135 -0.50 9.34 -9.94
CA PHE A 135 0.11 9.16 -11.26
C PHE A 135 -0.15 7.75 -11.83
N ARG A 136 -0.06 6.73 -10.99
CA ARG A 136 -0.36 5.33 -11.33
C ARG A 136 -1.16 4.70 -10.22
N GLY A 137 -1.96 3.68 -10.54
CA GLY A 137 -2.64 2.89 -9.53
C GLY A 137 -2.59 1.40 -9.85
N LEU A 138 -2.66 0.59 -8.81
CA LEU A 138 -2.97 -0.84 -8.92
C LEU A 138 -4.40 -1.03 -8.46
N VAL A 139 -5.18 -1.81 -9.19
CA VAL A 139 -6.59 -2.08 -8.86
C VAL A 139 -6.89 -3.58 -8.88
N TRP A 140 -7.68 -4.01 -7.91
CA TRP A 140 -8.23 -5.35 -7.80
C TRP A 140 -9.74 -5.26 -7.61
N ASN A 141 -10.48 -6.02 -8.39
CA ASN A 141 -11.94 -6.07 -8.33
C ASN A 141 -12.37 -7.45 -7.82
N ASN A 142 -13.34 -7.49 -6.92
CA ASN A 142 -14.10 -8.69 -6.63
C ASN A 142 -15.60 -8.39 -6.56
N LYS A 143 -16.42 -9.41 -6.29
CA LYS A 143 -17.89 -9.30 -6.25
C LYS A 143 -18.43 -8.26 -5.26
N ASN A 144 -17.66 -7.89 -4.23
CA ASN A 144 -18.11 -7.06 -3.13
C ASN A 144 -17.45 -5.67 -3.10
N TYR A 145 -16.24 -5.54 -3.66
CA TYR A 145 -15.45 -4.33 -3.56
C TYR A 145 -14.38 -4.21 -4.64
N THR A 146 -14.00 -2.97 -4.87
CA THR A 146 -12.83 -2.52 -5.62
C THR A 146 -11.78 -2.01 -4.63
N MET A 147 -10.55 -2.52 -4.75
CA MET A 147 -9.38 -2.07 -4.01
C MET A 147 -8.45 -1.31 -4.94
N ILE A 148 -7.98 -0.14 -4.49
CA ILE A 148 -7.08 0.70 -5.27
C ILE A 148 -5.90 1.09 -4.41
N VAL A 149 -4.71 0.87 -4.92
CA VAL A 149 -3.48 1.46 -4.40
C VAL A 149 -3.05 2.55 -5.35
N GLY A 150 -3.13 3.80 -4.90
CA GLY A 150 -2.59 4.94 -5.62
C GLY A 150 -1.10 5.08 -5.37
N LEU A 151 -0.36 5.30 -6.44
CA LEU A 151 1.09 5.45 -6.48
C LEU A 151 1.45 6.82 -7.04
N ASN A 152 2.45 7.45 -6.42
CA ASN A 152 3.00 8.73 -6.89
C ASN A 152 4.43 8.58 -7.36
N LYS A 153 4.87 9.51 -8.20
CA LYS A 153 6.25 9.55 -8.70
C LYS A 153 7.23 9.82 -7.57
N PHE A 154 8.32 9.05 -7.56
CA PHE A 154 9.44 9.29 -6.67
C PHE A 154 10.23 10.50 -7.14
N GLN A 155 10.51 11.44 -6.24
CA GLN A 155 11.33 12.62 -6.50
C GLN A 155 12.74 12.38 -5.93
N GLY A 156 13.79 12.39 -6.76
CA GLY A 156 15.17 12.23 -6.24
C GLY A 156 16.25 11.88 -7.26
N ASN A 157 15.92 11.43 -8.47
CA ASN A 157 16.88 11.26 -9.56
C ASN A 157 16.27 11.77 -10.87
N LYS A 158 16.78 12.89 -11.42
CA LYS A 158 16.18 13.55 -12.60
C LYS A 158 16.04 12.62 -13.81
N LEU A 159 16.94 11.65 -13.97
CA LEU A 159 16.98 10.78 -15.14
C LEU A 159 15.85 9.72 -15.15
N TYR A 160 15.35 9.34 -13.97
CA TYR A 160 14.37 8.25 -13.81
C TYR A 160 13.20 8.61 -12.87
N ALA A 161 13.09 9.86 -12.42
CA ALA A 161 12.04 10.32 -11.51
C ALA A 161 10.63 10.09 -12.08
N THR A 162 10.50 9.99 -13.40
CA THR A 162 9.21 9.73 -14.06
C THR A 162 8.77 8.28 -13.97
N ASP A 163 9.70 7.36 -13.73
CA ASP A 163 9.48 5.93 -13.92
C ASP A 163 9.30 5.21 -12.59
N TYR A 164 9.93 5.71 -11.52
CA TYR A 164 9.79 5.15 -10.19
C TYR A 164 8.55 5.69 -9.47
N CYS A 165 7.78 4.77 -8.91
CA CYS A 165 6.59 5.04 -8.12
C CYS A 165 6.76 4.54 -6.69
N SER A 166 6.25 5.33 -5.74
CA SER A 166 6.11 4.94 -4.34
C SER A 166 4.64 4.79 -3.98
N PHE A 167 4.39 4.05 -2.89
CA PHE A 167 3.05 3.98 -2.33
C PHE A 167 2.61 5.39 -1.90
N PHE A 168 1.41 5.81 -2.31
CA PHE A 168 0.85 7.11 -1.92
C PHE A 168 -0.42 6.97 -1.09
N THR A 169 -1.39 6.19 -1.57
CA THR A 169 -2.69 6.06 -0.91
C THR A 169 -3.34 4.70 -1.19
N ALA A 170 -4.33 4.36 -0.38
CA ALA A 170 -5.16 3.16 -0.53
C ALA A 170 -6.64 3.52 -0.48
N LEU A 171 -7.47 2.88 -1.27
CA LEU A 171 -8.91 3.07 -1.28
C LEU A 171 -9.60 1.71 -1.34
N LEU A 172 -10.68 1.58 -0.59
CA LEU A 172 -11.61 0.46 -0.67
C LEU A 172 -12.99 1.03 -0.93
N THR A 173 -13.69 0.52 -1.95
CA THR A 173 -14.99 1.04 -2.36
C THR A 173 -15.87 -0.10 -2.86
N SER A 174 -17.17 -0.09 -2.57
CA SER A 174 -18.11 -1.11 -3.06
C SER A 174 -18.50 -0.92 -4.53
N LYS A 175 -18.18 0.24 -5.09
CA LYS A 175 -18.43 0.62 -6.49
C LYS A 175 -17.23 0.30 -7.38
N GLU A 176 -17.46 0.14 -8.67
CA GLU A 176 -16.37 0.07 -9.64
C GLU A 176 -15.60 1.39 -9.73
N ILE A 177 -14.34 1.35 -10.17
CA ILE A 177 -13.49 2.53 -10.34
C ILE A 177 -14.15 3.56 -11.30
N ASN A 178 -14.76 3.08 -12.38
CA ASN A 178 -15.37 3.90 -13.43
C ASN A 178 -16.61 4.68 -12.95
N GLU A 179 -17.29 4.19 -11.92
CA GLU A 179 -18.48 4.84 -11.38
C GLU A 179 -18.15 6.03 -10.45
N LYS A 180 -16.90 6.13 -9.97
CA LYS A 180 -16.55 7.03 -8.87
C LYS A 180 -15.39 7.98 -9.16
N ALA A 181 -14.44 7.58 -10.00
CA ALA A 181 -13.36 8.46 -10.41
C ALA A 181 -13.89 9.57 -11.34
N GLN A 182 -13.41 10.80 -11.16
CA GLN A 182 -13.77 11.91 -12.06
C GLN A 182 -13.12 11.76 -13.43
N ASN A 183 -11.89 11.25 -13.45
CA ASN A 183 -11.17 10.94 -14.68
C ASN A 183 -10.22 9.78 -14.43
N VAL A 184 -10.21 8.84 -15.37
CA VAL A 184 -9.20 7.79 -15.50
C VAL A 184 -8.75 7.79 -16.94
N THR A 185 -7.49 8.16 -17.20
CA THR A 185 -6.98 8.22 -18.57
C THR A 185 -6.95 6.85 -19.23
N LYS A 186 -6.56 5.80 -18.46
CA LYS A 186 -6.52 4.43 -18.98
C LYS A 186 -6.53 3.39 -17.86
N ILE A 187 -7.20 2.27 -18.13
CA ILE A 187 -7.10 1.01 -17.38
C ILE A 187 -6.39 -0.01 -18.28
N SER A 188 -5.45 -0.78 -17.75
CA SER A 188 -4.68 -1.76 -18.54
C SER A 188 -4.39 -3.02 -17.76
N GLN A 189 -4.40 -4.16 -18.43
CA GLN A 189 -3.90 -5.41 -17.87
C GLN A 189 -2.37 -5.38 -17.80
N ILE A 190 -1.80 -6.09 -16.84
CA ILE A 190 -0.34 -6.29 -16.77
C ILE A 190 0.03 -7.33 -17.83
N ASN A 191 0.88 -6.93 -18.78
CA ASN A 191 1.40 -7.81 -19.83
C ASN A 191 2.64 -8.56 -19.35
N LYS A 192 3.55 -7.85 -18.65
CA LYS A 192 4.79 -8.44 -18.13
C LYS A 192 5.22 -7.73 -16.85
N ILE A 193 5.82 -8.49 -15.94
CA ILE A 193 6.35 -7.98 -14.68
C ILE A 193 7.73 -8.59 -14.45
N TRP A 194 8.64 -7.79 -13.89
CA TRP A 194 9.98 -8.23 -13.51
C TRP A 194 10.25 -7.85 -12.06
N TYR A 195 10.60 -8.85 -11.25
CA TYR A 195 11.03 -8.68 -9.87
C TYR A 195 12.56 -8.64 -9.85
N ASN A 196 13.12 -7.43 -9.74
CA ASN A 196 14.57 -7.26 -9.65
C ASN A 196 14.99 -7.44 -8.20
N THR A 197 15.55 -8.61 -7.87
CA THR A 197 15.98 -8.94 -6.53
C THR A 197 17.37 -8.36 -6.23
N LYS A 198 17.59 -7.96 -4.98
CA LYS A 198 18.94 -7.63 -4.52
C LYS A 198 19.70 -8.94 -4.43
N ARG A 199 20.76 -9.11 -5.24
CA ARG A 199 21.66 -10.25 -5.07
C ARG A 199 22.17 -10.22 -3.63
N GLN A 200 21.81 -11.22 -2.83
CA GLN A 200 22.67 -11.57 -1.71
C GLN A 200 23.96 -12.07 -2.35
N HIS A 201 25.07 -11.34 -2.16
CA HIS A 201 26.37 -11.93 -2.40
C HIS A 201 26.49 -13.14 -1.48
N VAL A 202 26.14 -14.31 -1.98
CA VAL A 202 26.59 -15.57 -1.39
C VAL A 202 28.10 -15.52 -1.58
N LYS A 203 28.83 -15.18 -0.51
CA LYS A 203 30.24 -15.47 -0.45
C LYS A 203 30.34 -16.99 -0.48
N CYS A 204 30.66 -17.54 -1.64
CA CYS A 204 31.21 -18.89 -1.70
C CYS A 204 32.56 -18.81 -0.96
N TYR A 205 32.61 -19.41 0.23
CA TYR A 205 33.87 -19.71 0.90
C TYR A 205 34.38 -21.05 0.39
#